data_AF-A0A6J7CZW5-F1
#
_entry.id   AF-A0A6J7CZW5-F1
#
_cell.length_a   1.000
_cell.length_b   1.000
_cell.length_c   1.000
_cell.angle_alpha   90.00
_cell.angle_beta   90.00
_cell.angle_gamma   90.00
#
_symmetry.space_group_name_H-M   'P 1'
#
loop_
_entity.id
_entity.type
_entity.pdbx_description
1 polymer ?
#
loop_
_entity_poly.entity_id
_entity_poly.type
_entity_poly.pdbx_seq_one_letter_code
_entity_poly.pdbx_strand_id
1 'polypeptide(L)'
;MPTAKKSPAKKAAPAKKAAPAKKSLAKKATPAKKAAPAKKSPAKKATPAKKAAPAKKSPAKKAAPAKKASAAKPAMLTPAQKAREAARKQREKELAIKAAAKKREADAKAREKAAAQARAKRAAEILAAKKAREKAAADKLRAKEDAKKAREAEVRRKQKEREAEAARKIREKEAIESAKRREIEAKQRANEKERLRRQKEMERRELEERKRREREEAIRIKAEEELARKRSSKPYTDDQAFLDEIGALLSAELEITNQQVTALDSQADELLVDREHVEFDGESNMDFGTDFDREQVKEHAERLRDKSEQITIALQLVAERSYGRCDNCYERIPKDRLRFQIPAFLCTSCRVFF
;
A
#
# COMPACT_ATOMS: atom_id res chain seq x y z
N MET A 1 12.62 -6.25 -83.25
CA MET A 1 11.31 -6.93 -83.27
C MET A 1 11.38 -8.16 -82.37
N PRO A 2 10.35 -8.55 -81.59
CA PRO A 2 9.16 -7.79 -81.22
C PRO A 2 9.00 -7.56 -79.69
N THR A 3 8.20 -6.54 -79.42
CA THR A 3 7.65 -6.02 -78.15
C THR A 3 7.15 -7.01 -77.08
N ALA A 4 7.22 -6.59 -75.81
CA ALA A 4 6.19 -6.89 -74.80
C ALA A 4 6.00 -5.70 -73.83
N LYS A 5 4.82 -5.06 -73.84
CA LYS A 5 4.43 -3.99 -72.90
C LYS A 5 3.68 -4.59 -71.70
N LYS A 6 3.77 -3.99 -70.51
CA LYS A 6 2.77 -4.19 -69.44
C LYS A 6 2.58 -2.92 -68.59
N SER A 7 1.34 -2.55 -68.35
CA SER A 7 0.93 -1.25 -67.78
C SER A 7 0.83 -1.26 -66.24
N PRO A 8 1.02 -0.12 -65.55
CA PRO A 8 0.86 -0.01 -64.10
C PRO A 8 -0.61 0.01 -63.66
N ALA A 9 -0.93 -0.62 -62.53
CA ALA A 9 -2.30 -0.77 -62.04
C ALA A 9 -2.64 0.17 -60.86
N LYS A 10 -3.44 1.20 -61.17
CA LYS A 10 -4.51 1.82 -60.37
C LYS A 10 -4.25 2.19 -58.88
N LYS A 11 -4.28 3.50 -58.59
CA LYS A 11 -4.44 4.07 -57.23
C LYS A 11 -5.73 3.57 -56.54
N ALA A 12 -5.70 3.45 -55.22
CA ALA A 12 -6.88 3.43 -54.34
C ALA A 12 -6.88 4.70 -53.44
N ALA A 13 -8.06 5.21 -53.09
CA ALA A 13 -8.23 6.44 -52.31
C ALA A 13 -8.75 6.17 -50.88
N PRO A 14 -8.41 7.00 -49.88
CA PRO A 14 -8.81 6.78 -48.48
C PRO A 14 -10.29 7.13 -48.23
N ALA A 15 -11.00 6.24 -47.53
CA ALA A 15 -12.39 6.44 -47.12
C ALA A 15 -12.52 7.26 -45.80
N LYS A 16 -13.69 7.86 -45.59
CA LYS A 16 -13.94 8.89 -44.55
C LYS A 16 -14.19 8.35 -43.14
N LYS A 17 -14.00 9.25 -42.16
CA LYS A 17 -14.34 9.10 -40.73
C LYS A 17 -15.83 8.75 -40.49
N ALA A 18 -16.11 8.05 -39.38
CA ALA A 18 -17.41 8.01 -38.71
C ALA A 18 -17.22 8.34 -37.20
N ALA A 19 -18.26 8.85 -36.54
CA ALA A 19 -18.19 9.43 -35.19
C ALA A 19 -18.70 8.48 -34.08
N PRO A 20 -18.27 8.63 -32.81
CA PRO A 20 -18.58 7.68 -31.73
C PRO A 20 -19.98 7.86 -31.12
N ALA A 21 -20.69 6.75 -30.93
CA ALA A 21 -22.00 6.72 -30.28
C ALA A 21 -21.89 6.68 -28.74
N LYS A 22 -22.63 7.56 -28.06
CA LYS A 22 -22.74 7.60 -26.58
C LYS A 22 -23.86 6.68 -26.07
N LYS A 23 -23.60 5.90 -25.02
CA LYS A 23 -24.56 5.32 -24.03
C LYS A 23 -23.74 4.54 -22.98
N SER A 24 -24.08 4.47 -21.69
CA SER A 24 -24.91 5.33 -20.83
C SER A 24 -24.65 4.91 -19.36
N LEU A 25 -24.56 5.85 -18.42
CA LEU A 25 -24.26 5.55 -17.01
C LEU A 25 -25.44 4.85 -16.29
N ALA A 26 -25.16 3.74 -15.61
CA ALA A 26 -26.09 3.10 -14.67
C ALA A 26 -25.59 3.23 -13.23
N LYS A 27 -26.29 4.02 -12.41
CA LYS A 27 -25.97 4.20 -10.97
C LYS A 27 -26.45 2.96 -10.18
N LYS A 28 -25.57 2.36 -9.36
CA LYS A 28 -26.01 1.44 -8.29
C LYS A 28 -26.46 2.24 -7.06
N ALA A 29 -27.65 1.95 -6.56
CA ALA A 29 -28.21 2.57 -5.36
C ALA A 29 -27.81 1.82 -4.07
N THR A 30 -27.97 2.50 -2.94
CA THR A 30 -27.58 2.09 -1.58
C THR A 30 -28.66 1.25 -0.86
N PRO A 31 -28.33 0.53 0.24
CA PRO A 31 -29.18 -0.56 0.74
C PRO A 31 -30.42 -0.10 1.53
N ALA A 32 -31.51 -0.85 1.39
CA ALA A 32 -32.77 -0.63 2.11
C ALA A 32 -32.71 -1.12 3.56
N LYS A 33 -33.37 -0.37 4.47
CA LYS A 33 -33.31 -0.53 5.93
C LYS A 33 -34.69 -0.87 6.51
N LYS A 34 -34.91 -2.12 6.95
CA LYS A 34 -36.06 -2.66 7.71
C LYS A 34 -35.76 -4.13 8.09
N ALA A 35 -36.29 -4.75 9.15
CA ALA A 35 -36.78 -4.27 10.45
C ALA A 35 -36.90 -5.48 11.41
N ALA A 36 -36.91 -5.25 12.73
CA ALA A 36 -37.18 -6.24 13.78
C ALA A 36 -37.95 -5.54 14.94
N PRO A 37 -38.55 -6.25 15.92
CA PRO A 37 -38.64 -7.71 16.09
C PRO A 37 -40.10 -8.25 16.27
N ALA A 38 -40.27 -9.57 16.19
CA ALA A 38 -41.49 -10.26 16.65
C ALA A 38 -41.37 -10.72 18.13
N LYS A 39 -42.49 -11.04 18.80
CA LYS A 39 -42.58 -11.22 20.28
C LYS A 39 -43.19 -12.58 20.71
N LYS A 40 -42.86 -12.98 21.97
CA LYS A 40 -43.45 -14.07 22.79
C LYS A 40 -43.08 -15.50 22.31
N SER A 41 -43.05 -16.56 23.14
CA SER A 41 -43.48 -16.73 24.55
C SER A 41 -42.56 -17.71 25.32
N PRO A 42 -42.33 -17.55 26.65
CA PRO A 42 -41.73 -18.58 27.49
C PRO A 42 -42.80 -19.53 28.06
N ALA A 43 -42.65 -20.85 27.83
CA ALA A 43 -43.58 -21.86 28.36
C ALA A 43 -43.15 -22.35 29.76
N LYS A 44 -44.09 -22.35 30.72
CA LYS A 44 -43.88 -22.94 32.05
C LYS A 44 -43.96 -24.47 31.98
N LYS A 45 -43.13 -25.17 32.77
CA LYS A 45 -43.55 -26.42 33.42
C LYS A 45 -42.95 -26.49 34.82
N ALA A 46 -43.81 -26.69 35.82
CA ALA A 46 -43.43 -26.83 37.21
C ALA A 46 -44.08 -28.10 37.78
N THR A 47 -43.31 -28.91 38.50
CA THR A 47 -43.80 -30.10 39.22
C THR A 47 -43.05 -30.32 40.54
N PRO A 48 -43.44 -29.66 41.65
CA PRO A 48 -42.98 -30.01 43.00
C PRO A 48 -44.14 -30.60 43.84
N ALA A 49 -44.37 -31.90 43.72
CA ALA A 49 -45.40 -32.64 44.46
C ALA A 49 -45.05 -34.16 44.43
N LYS A 50 -45.34 -35.00 45.42
CA LYS A 50 -45.96 -34.81 46.74
C LYS A 50 -45.70 -36.05 47.63
N LYS A 51 -45.44 -35.86 48.94
CA LYS A 51 -46.05 -36.56 50.09
C LYS A 51 -45.10 -36.65 51.29
N ALA A 52 -45.66 -36.40 52.48
CA ALA A 52 -45.05 -36.69 53.77
C ALA A 52 -45.36 -38.13 54.22
N ALA A 53 -44.89 -38.49 55.41
CA ALA A 53 -45.08 -39.78 56.08
C ALA A 53 -46.54 -40.26 56.19
N PRO A 54 -46.75 -41.53 56.56
CA PRO A 54 -47.12 -41.75 57.96
C PRO A 54 -46.40 -42.94 58.64
N ALA A 55 -46.36 -42.91 59.98
CA ALA A 55 -45.88 -44.02 60.80
C ALA A 55 -47.03 -44.91 61.32
N LYS A 56 -46.80 -46.23 61.39
CA LYS A 56 -47.52 -47.27 62.19
C LYS A 56 -46.50 -48.40 62.47
N LYS A 57 -46.36 -49.01 63.67
CA LYS A 57 -47.31 -49.72 64.57
C LYS A 57 -47.85 -51.03 63.96
N SER A 58 -47.79 -52.23 64.57
CA SER A 58 -47.23 -52.64 65.90
C SER A 58 -46.66 -54.10 65.94
N PRO A 59 -47.28 -55.11 66.62
CA PRO A 59 -46.90 -55.65 67.95
C PRO A 59 -46.41 -57.13 67.93
N ALA A 60 -45.78 -57.71 68.98
CA ALA A 60 -46.35 -58.33 70.22
C ALA A 60 -45.23 -59.24 70.85
N LYS A 61 -45.28 -59.97 71.98
CA LYS A 61 -46.24 -60.36 73.06
C LYS A 61 -45.56 -60.04 74.44
N LYS A 62 -46.22 -59.88 75.61
CA LYS A 62 -46.84 -60.85 76.58
C LYS A 62 -45.93 -62.06 76.96
N ALA A 63 -45.81 -62.51 78.22
CA ALA A 63 -46.69 -62.36 79.41
C ALA A 63 -45.95 -62.41 80.79
N ALA A 64 -46.73 -62.37 81.90
CA ALA A 64 -46.41 -62.63 83.32
C ALA A 64 -47.73 -63.13 84.01
N PRO A 65 -47.97 -63.20 85.36
CA PRO A 65 -47.10 -63.14 86.56
C PRO A 65 -47.49 -64.15 87.73
N ALA A 66 -46.88 -63.99 88.93
CA ALA A 66 -47.40 -64.35 90.29
C ALA A 66 -47.45 -65.86 90.67
N LYS A 67 -47.73 -66.34 91.92
CA LYS A 67 -48.31 -65.82 93.21
C LYS A 67 -47.49 -66.31 94.45
N LYS A 68 -47.50 -65.65 95.64
CA LYS A 68 -48.31 -65.84 96.90
C LYS A 68 -48.40 -67.32 97.43
N ALA A 69 -48.59 -67.67 98.73
CA ALA A 69 -49.01 -66.92 99.94
C ALA A 69 -48.68 -67.63 101.31
N SER A 70 -48.95 -66.91 102.43
CA SER A 70 -49.46 -67.29 103.81
C SER A 70 -49.83 -68.75 104.21
N ALA A 71 -50.06 -69.13 105.48
CA ALA A 71 -49.71 -68.65 106.85
C ALA A 71 -50.37 -69.56 107.96
N ALA A 72 -49.91 -69.44 109.22
CA ALA A 72 -50.58 -69.72 110.51
C ALA A 72 -51.08 -71.14 110.93
N LYS A 73 -50.75 -71.54 112.18
CA LYS A 73 -51.71 -71.95 113.26
C LYS A 73 -50.98 -72.21 114.62
N PRO A 74 -51.64 -72.09 115.80
CA PRO A 74 -51.01 -72.26 117.14
C PRO A 74 -51.63 -73.36 118.04
N ALA A 75 -50.94 -73.78 119.13
CA ALA A 75 -51.54 -74.48 120.27
C ALA A 75 -50.71 -74.43 121.60
N MET A 76 -51.44 -74.59 122.70
CA MET A 76 -51.10 -74.74 124.14
C MET A 76 -49.99 -75.78 124.49
N LEU A 77 -49.38 -75.89 125.70
CA LEU A 77 -49.47 -75.20 127.03
C LEU A 77 -48.06 -74.59 127.41
N THR A 78 -47.46 -74.45 128.63
CA THR A 78 -47.68 -74.77 130.08
C THR A 78 -47.11 -73.64 131.00
N PRO A 79 -47.39 -73.59 132.33
CA PRO A 79 -47.07 -72.41 133.15
C PRO A 79 -45.73 -72.42 133.94
N ALA A 80 -45.01 -73.54 134.08
CA ALA A 80 -43.87 -73.64 135.01
C ALA A 80 -42.51 -73.07 134.51
N GLN A 81 -42.42 -72.60 133.27
CA GLN A 81 -41.12 -72.30 132.62
C GLN A 81 -40.79 -70.80 132.48
N LYS A 82 -41.72 -69.89 132.84
CA LYS A 82 -41.62 -68.44 132.58
C LYS A 82 -40.46 -67.70 133.26
N ALA A 83 -39.79 -68.30 134.26
CA ALA A 83 -38.72 -67.65 135.02
C ALA A 83 -37.34 -67.67 134.34
N ARG A 84 -37.06 -68.60 133.40
CA ARG A 84 -35.72 -68.75 132.78
C ARG A 84 -35.58 -68.15 131.37
N GLU A 85 -36.68 -67.87 130.68
CA GLU A 85 -36.63 -67.38 129.29
C GLU A 85 -36.30 -65.88 129.18
N ALA A 86 -36.70 -65.08 130.18
CA ALA A 86 -36.53 -63.62 130.18
C ALA A 86 -35.06 -63.17 130.10
N ALA A 87 -34.16 -63.86 130.82
CA ALA A 87 -32.74 -63.52 130.88
C ALA A 87 -32.00 -63.74 129.54
N ARG A 88 -32.39 -64.75 128.75
CA ARG A 88 -31.74 -65.06 127.46
C ARG A 88 -32.06 -64.00 126.40
N LYS A 89 -33.32 -63.55 126.34
CA LYS A 89 -33.82 -62.56 125.37
C LYS A 89 -33.28 -61.13 125.57
N GLN A 90 -32.58 -60.84 126.67
CA GLN A 90 -31.91 -59.55 126.87
C GLN A 90 -30.47 -59.55 126.30
N ARG A 91 -29.65 -60.57 126.61
CA ARG A 91 -28.28 -60.69 126.05
C ARG A 91 -28.24 -60.75 124.53
N GLU A 92 -29.24 -61.39 123.91
CA GLU A 92 -29.34 -61.55 122.46
C GLU A 92 -29.58 -60.20 121.74
N LYS A 93 -30.35 -59.30 122.36
CA LYS A 93 -30.57 -57.92 121.87
C LYS A 93 -29.30 -57.06 121.97
N GLU A 94 -28.54 -57.20 123.05
CA GLU A 94 -27.33 -56.42 123.26
C GLU A 94 -26.21 -56.77 122.24
N LEU A 95 -26.07 -58.06 121.91
CA LEU A 95 -25.18 -58.53 120.85
C LEU A 95 -25.61 -58.03 119.46
N ALA A 96 -26.92 -58.03 119.17
CA ALA A 96 -27.44 -57.49 117.92
C ALA A 96 -27.14 -55.99 117.73
N ILE A 97 -27.23 -55.20 118.82
CA ILE A 97 -26.89 -53.76 118.80
C ILE A 97 -25.40 -53.55 118.52
N LYS A 98 -24.51 -54.32 119.17
CA LYS A 98 -23.05 -54.22 118.97
C LYS A 98 -22.62 -54.67 117.57
N ALA A 99 -23.30 -55.67 116.98
CA ALA A 99 -23.11 -56.06 115.58
C ALA A 99 -23.58 -54.97 114.59
N ALA A 100 -24.74 -54.36 114.84
CA ALA A 100 -25.26 -53.27 114.01
C ALA A 100 -24.36 -52.02 114.02
N ALA A 101 -23.73 -51.70 115.18
CA ALA A 101 -22.77 -50.61 115.30
C ALA A 101 -21.53 -50.83 114.42
N LYS A 102 -20.85 -51.98 114.54
CA LYS A 102 -19.67 -52.30 113.71
C LYS A 102 -19.98 -52.32 112.21
N LYS A 103 -21.17 -52.79 111.81
CA LYS A 103 -21.59 -52.73 110.40
C LYS A 103 -21.73 -51.29 109.90
N ARG A 104 -22.40 -50.41 110.66
CA ARG A 104 -22.54 -48.99 110.31
C ARG A 104 -21.20 -48.26 110.20
N GLU A 105 -20.24 -48.60 111.05
CA GLU A 105 -18.89 -48.01 111.01
C GLU A 105 -18.10 -48.46 109.76
N ALA A 106 -18.22 -49.73 109.36
CA ALA A 106 -17.66 -50.24 108.11
C ALA A 106 -18.33 -49.61 106.88
N ASP A 107 -19.67 -49.52 106.87
CA ASP A 107 -20.44 -48.84 105.82
C ASP A 107 -20.05 -47.35 105.70
N ALA A 108 -19.78 -46.66 106.81
CA ALA A 108 -19.31 -45.28 106.82
C ALA A 108 -17.90 -45.14 106.20
N LYS A 109 -16.94 -45.96 106.64
CA LYS A 109 -15.56 -45.96 106.11
C LYS A 109 -15.50 -46.39 104.64
N ALA A 110 -16.41 -47.26 104.19
CA ALA A 110 -16.59 -47.60 102.77
C ALA A 110 -17.14 -46.42 101.96
N ARG A 111 -18.17 -45.72 102.46
CA ARG A 111 -18.73 -44.51 101.83
C ARG A 111 -17.73 -43.37 101.75
N GLU A 112 -16.91 -43.18 102.78
CA GLU A 112 -15.84 -42.16 102.77
C GLU A 112 -14.78 -42.47 101.70
N LYS A 113 -14.27 -43.71 101.65
CA LYS A 113 -13.32 -44.13 100.61
C LYS A 113 -13.91 -44.03 99.20
N ALA A 114 -15.18 -44.37 99.01
CA ALA A 114 -15.89 -44.17 97.75
C ALA A 114 -16.02 -42.67 97.38
N ALA A 115 -16.32 -41.81 98.35
CA ALA A 115 -16.40 -40.36 98.14
C ALA A 115 -15.02 -39.74 97.84
N ALA A 116 -13.95 -40.21 98.49
CA ALA A 116 -12.58 -39.80 98.19
C ALA A 116 -12.15 -40.22 96.77
N GLN A 117 -12.42 -41.47 96.37
CA GLN A 117 -12.19 -41.94 95.01
C GLN A 117 -13.02 -41.17 93.96
N ALA A 118 -14.26 -40.83 94.26
CA ALA A 118 -15.11 -40.00 93.39
C ALA A 118 -14.58 -38.56 93.26
N ARG A 119 -14.06 -37.96 94.35
CA ARG A 119 -13.39 -36.65 94.34
C ARG A 119 -12.10 -36.69 93.51
N ALA A 120 -11.27 -37.72 93.69
CA ALA A 120 -10.03 -37.89 92.94
C ALA A 120 -10.29 -38.07 91.42
N LYS A 121 -11.28 -38.90 91.04
CA LYS A 121 -11.70 -39.05 89.64
C LYS A 121 -12.17 -37.72 89.03
N ARG A 122 -13.04 -36.98 89.72
CA ARG A 122 -13.50 -35.65 89.28
C ARG A 122 -12.37 -34.63 89.15
N ALA A 123 -11.39 -34.65 90.06
CA ALA A 123 -10.21 -33.77 89.96
C ALA A 123 -9.34 -34.12 88.74
N ALA A 124 -9.12 -35.41 88.47
CA ALA A 124 -8.41 -35.88 87.27
C ALA A 124 -9.17 -35.53 85.98
N GLU A 125 -10.49 -35.71 85.95
CA GLU A 125 -11.38 -35.33 84.84
C GLU A 125 -11.32 -33.81 84.56
N ILE A 126 -11.32 -32.97 85.59
CA ILE A 126 -11.19 -31.50 85.46
C ILE A 126 -9.82 -31.11 84.92
N LEU A 127 -8.73 -31.73 85.39
CA LEU A 127 -7.38 -31.46 84.88
C LEU A 127 -7.19 -31.95 83.43
N ALA A 128 -7.75 -33.11 83.09
CA ALA A 128 -7.79 -33.61 81.72
C ALA A 128 -8.60 -32.69 80.81
N ALA A 129 -9.77 -32.22 81.26
CA ALA A 129 -10.62 -31.27 80.53
C ALA A 129 -9.92 -29.91 80.34
N LYS A 130 -9.16 -29.42 81.33
CA LYS A 130 -8.35 -28.19 81.19
C LYS A 130 -7.26 -28.37 80.13
N LYS A 131 -6.44 -29.42 80.22
CA LYS A 131 -5.39 -29.71 79.23
C LYS A 131 -5.96 -29.94 77.82
N ALA A 132 -7.13 -30.59 77.71
CA ALA A 132 -7.83 -30.76 76.44
C ALA A 132 -8.33 -29.43 75.85
N ARG A 133 -8.84 -28.51 76.68
CA ARG A 133 -9.23 -27.15 76.25
C ARG A 133 -8.03 -26.31 75.82
N GLU A 134 -6.91 -26.38 76.55
CA GLU A 134 -5.67 -25.68 76.21
C GLU A 134 -5.08 -26.20 74.89
N LYS A 135 -5.01 -27.52 74.70
CA LYS A 135 -4.61 -28.11 73.42
C LYS A 135 -5.57 -27.70 72.29
N ALA A 136 -6.88 -27.82 72.48
CA ALA A 136 -7.87 -27.42 71.48
C ALA A 136 -7.81 -25.91 71.14
N ALA A 137 -7.40 -25.05 72.09
CA ALA A 137 -7.15 -23.64 71.83
C ALA A 137 -5.88 -23.42 70.99
N ALA A 138 -4.77 -24.12 71.31
CA ALA A 138 -3.53 -24.06 70.54
C ALA A 138 -3.70 -24.60 69.11
N ASP A 139 -4.36 -25.74 68.94
CA ASP A 139 -4.67 -26.34 67.64
C ASP A 139 -5.60 -25.42 66.82
N LYS A 140 -6.55 -24.73 67.46
CA LYS A 140 -7.42 -23.72 66.83
C LYS A 140 -6.71 -22.41 66.48
N LEU A 141 -5.59 -22.08 67.13
CA LEU A 141 -4.73 -20.96 66.72
C LEU A 141 -3.86 -21.34 65.51
N ARG A 142 -3.23 -22.52 65.54
CA ARG A 142 -2.48 -23.07 64.38
C ARG A 142 -3.36 -23.17 63.14
N ALA A 143 -4.55 -23.76 63.26
CA ALA A 143 -5.52 -23.84 62.16
C ALA A 143 -5.95 -22.46 61.61
N LYS A 144 -5.95 -21.39 62.43
CA LYS A 144 -6.19 -20.01 61.95
C LYS A 144 -4.99 -19.45 61.19
N GLU A 145 -3.77 -19.66 61.68
CA GLU A 145 -2.55 -19.23 60.99
C GLU A 145 -2.37 -19.95 59.66
N ASP A 146 -2.61 -21.26 59.63
CA ASP A 146 -2.43 -22.05 58.42
C ASP A 146 -3.55 -21.76 57.41
N ALA A 147 -4.77 -21.46 57.86
CA ALA A 147 -5.82 -20.88 57.01
C ALA A 147 -5.46 -19.47 56.51
N LYS A 148 -4.74 -18.64 57.29
CA LYS A 148 -4.23 -17.34 56.83
C LYS A 148 -3.14 -17.50 55.78
N LYS A 149 -2.13 -18.34 56.04
CA LYS A 149 -1.04 -18.69 55.10
C LYS A 149 -1.59 -19.27 53.80
N ALA A 150 -2.60 -20.15 53.88
CA ALA A 150 -3.28 -20.70 52.70
C ALA A 150 -3.97 -19.61 51.86
N ARG A 151 -4.71 -18.68 52.49
CA ARG A 151 -5.34 -17.54 51.80
C ARG A 151 -4.31 -16.60 51.17
N GLU A 152 -3.21 -16.30 51.87
CA GLU A 152 -2.14 -15.46 51.34
C GLU A 152 -1.40 -16.13 50.17
N ALA A 153 -1.20 -17.46 50.23
CA ALA A 153 -0.66 -18.23 49.12
C ALA A 153 -1.62 -18.32 47.92
N GLU A 154 -2.93 -18.43 48.16
CA GLU A 154 -3.98 -18.41 47.13
C GLU A 154 -4.04 -17.04 46.43
N VAL A 155 -3.99 -15.93 47.18
CA VAL A 155 -3.93 -14.58 46.63
C VAL A 155 -2.64 -14.38 45.82
N ARG A 156 -1.47 -14.80 46.33
CA ARG A 156 -0.19 -14.73 45.60
C ARG A 156 -0.18 -15.59 44.34
N ARG A 157 -0.86 -16.74 44.32
CA ARG A 157 -1.08 -17.54 43.10
C ARG A 157 -1.93 -16.78 42.09
N LYS A 158 -3.10 -16.28 42.50
CA LYS A 158 -4.01 -15.50 41.65
C LYS A 158 -3.39 -14.21 41.12
N GLN A 159 -2.47 -13.58 41.86
CA GLN A 159 -1.67 -12.46 41.39
C GLN A 159 -0.68 -12.90 40.30
N LYS A 160 0.15 -13.91 40.55
CA LYS A 160 1.10 -14.45 39.57
C LYS A 160 0.43 -15.00 38.30
N GLU A 161 -0.75 -15.58 38.41
CA GLU A 161 -1.57 -16.04 37.28
C GLU A 161 -2.01 -14.84 36.42
N ARG A 162 -2.50 -13.76 37.03
CA ARG A 162 -2.87 -12.51 36.32
C ARG A 162 -1.67 -11.79 35.72
N GLU A 163 -0.54 -11.76 36.41
CA GLU A 163 0.73 -11.21 35.91
C GLU A 163 1.26 -12.01 34.72
N ALA A 164 1.20 -13.35 34.78
CA ALA A 164 1.56 -14.22 33.67
C ALA A 164 0.58 -14.09 32.48
N GLU A 165 -0.72 -13.92 32.73
CA GLU A 165 -1.72 -13.66 31.69
C GLU A 165 -1.49 -12.30 31.02
N ALA A 166 -1.19 -11.25 31.80
CA ALA A 166 -0.83 -9.94 31.28
C ALA A 166 0.47 -9.97 30.46
N ALA A 167 1.51 -10.63 30.97
CA ALA A 167 2.78 -10.80 30.27
C ALA A 167 2.63 -11.60 28.96
N ARG A 168 1.75 -12.62 28.92
CA ARG A 168 1.37 -13.33 27.68
C ARG A 168 0.69 -12.38 26.69
N LYS A 169 -0.30 -11.61 27.14
CA LYS A 169 -1.03 -10.64 26.30
C LYS A 169 -0.14 -9.50 25.78
N ILE A 170 0.89 -9.10 26.53
CA ILE A 170 1.90 -8.14 26.08
C ILE A 170 2.76 -8.76 24.97
N ARG A 171 3.36 -9.93 25.21
CA ARG A 171 4.17 -10.66 24.21
C ARG A 171 3.39 -11.01 22.95
N GLU A 172 2.11 -11.33 23.07
CA GLU A 172 1.21 -11.58 21.94
C GLU A 172 0.98 -10.30 21.11
N LYS A 173 0.77 -9.15 21.75
CA LYS A 173 0.68 -7.86 21.05
C LYS A 173 2.00 -7.47 20.38
N GLU A 174 3.14 -7.67 21.06
CA GLU A 174 4.48 -7.43 20.52
C GLU A 174 4.79 -8.35 19.32
N ALA A 175 4.36 -9.61 19.37
CA ALA A 175 4.43 -10.55 18.24
C ALA A 175 3.54 -10.10 17.06
N ILE A 176 2.30 -9.65 17.33
CA ILE A 176 1.39 -9.12 16.31
C ILE A 176 1.93 -7.83 15.69
N GLU A 177 2.50 -6.92 16.48
CA GLU A 177 3.11 -5.68 15.97
C GLU A 177 4.40 -5.92 15.19
N SER A 178 5.28 -6.80 15.67
CA SER A 178 6.51 -7.15 14.94
C SER A 178 6.19 -7.93 13.64
N ALA A 179 5.14 -8.76 13.61
CA ALA A 179 4.61 -9.35 12.39
C ALA A 179 4.10 -8.27 11.41
N LYS A 180 3.27 -7.32 11.87
CA LYS A 180 2.79 -6.19 11.06
C LYS A 180 3.92 -5.32 10.51
N ARG A 181 4.95 -5.02 11.33
CA ARG A 181 6.13 -4.26 10.91
C ARG A 181 6.91 -5.00 9.80
N ARG A 182 7.15 -6.31 9.97
CA ARG A 182 7.74 -7.17 8.93
C ARG A 182 6.90 -7.22 7.65
N GLU A 183 5.58 -7.24 7.74
CA GLU A 183 4.67 -7.20 6.58
C GLU A 183 4.74 -5.85 5.85
N ILE A 184 4.81 -4.74 6.59
CA ILE A 184 4.97 -3.39 6.03
C ILE A 184 6.34 -3.25 5.34
N GLU A 185 7.42 -3.69 5.99
CA GLU A 185 8.76 -3.71 5.40
C GLU A 185 8.83 -4.60 4.15
N ALA A 186 8.19 -5.77 4.15
CA ALA A 186 8.12 -6.63 2.98
C ALA A 186 7.40 -5.95 1.81
N LYS A 187 6.28 -5.24 2.08
CA LYS A 187 5.56 -4.44 1.08
C LYS A 187 6.38 -3.25 0.58
N GLN A 188 7.08 -2.54 1.46
CA GLN A 188 7.98 -1.45 1.08
C GLN A 188 9.12 -1.94 0.18
N ARG A 189 9.81 -3.02 0.57
CA ARG A 189 10.89 -3.65 -0.23
C ARG A 189 10.37 -4.23 -1.56
N ALA A 190 9.12 -4.66 -1.64
CA ALA A 190 8.48 -5.08 -2.89
C ALA A 190 8.22 -3.88 -3.82
N ASN A 191 7.59 -2.82 -3.30
CA ASN A 191 7.31 -1.58 -4.04
C ASN A 191 8.60 -0.89 -4.50
N GLU A 192 9.66 -0.92 -3.69
CA GLU A 192 10.99 -0.40 -4.04
C GLU A 192 11.63 -1.20 -5.18
N LYS A 193 11.58 -2.54 -5.13
CA LYS A 193 12.02 -3.40 -6.23
C LYS A 193 11.22 -3.17 -7.51
N GLU A 194 9.93 -2.86 -7.41
CA GLU A 194 9.12 -2.47 -8.56
C GLU A 194 9.53 -1.10 -9.12
N ARG A 195 9.76 -0.09 -8.27
CA ARG A 195 10.29 1.22 -8.69
C ARG A 195 11.65 1.09 -9.38
N LEU A 196 12.57 0.31 -8.82
CA LEU A 196 13.89 0.04 -9.41
C LEU A 196 13.78 -0.68 -10.77
N ARG A 197 12.81 -1.59 -10.95
CA ARG A 197 12.53 -2.22 -12.26
C ARG A 197 12.03 -1.18 -13.27
N ARG A 198 11.06 -0.35 -12.88
CA ARG A 198 10.53 0.74 -13.74
C ARG A 198 11.60 1.77 -14.11
N GLN A 199 12.49 2.12 -13.17
CA GLN A 199 13.63 3.01 -13.43
C GLN A 199 14.60 2.40 -14.45
N LYS A 200 14.99 1.13 -14.31
CA LYS A 200 15.86 0.45 -15.27
C LYS A 200 15.21 0.24 -16.64
N GLU A 201 13.88 0.17 -16.70
CA GLU A 201 13.13 0.14 -17.96
C GLU A 201 13.12 1.52 -18.64
N MET A 202 12.89 2.60 -17.89
CA MET A 202 13.00 3.97 -18.39
C MET A 202 14.42 4.28 -18.87
N GLU A 203 15.43 3.98 -18.06
CA GLU A 203 16.86 4.11 -18.42
C GLU A 203 17.19 3.36 -19.72
N ARG A 204 16.64 2.15 -19.93
CA ARG A 204 16.78 1.42 -21.19
C ARG A 204 16.14 2.14 -22.38
N ARG A 205 14.93 2.67 -22.21
CA ARG A 205 14.19 3.42 -23.25
C ARG A 205 14.90 4.72 -23.59
N GLU A 206 15.39 5.45 -22.58
CA GLU A 206 16.15 6.70 -22.73
C GLU A 206 17.49 6.45 -23.44
N LEU A 207 18.18 5.34 -23.15
CA LEU A 207 19.41 4.94 -23.82
C LEU A 207 19.15 4.50 -25.28
N GLU A 208 18.01 3.86 -25.57
CA GLU A 208 17.58 3.53 -26.93
C GLU A 208 17.18 4.78 -27.72
N GLU A 209 16.41 5.70 -27.13
CA GLU A 209 16.10 7.01 -27.71
C GLU A 209 17.36 7.83 -27.95
N ARG A 210 18.30 7.87 -27.00
CA ARG A 210 19.58 8.56 -27.17
C ARG A 210 20.36 7.99 -28.35
N LYS A 211 20.48 6.66 -28.46
CA LYS A 211 21.11 6.00 -29.61
C LYS A 211 20.37 6.25 -30.92
N ARG A 212 19.06 6.49 -30.89
CA ARG A 212 18.30 6.93 -32.07
C ARG A 212 18.64 8.37 -32.45
N ARG A 213 18.66 9.30 -31.49
CA ARG A 213 19.03 10.71 -31.72
C ARG A 213 20.47 10.82 -32.23
N GLU A 214 21.43 10.13 -31.61
CA GLU A 214 22.83 10.05 -32.05
C GLU A 214 22.96 9.52 -33.50
N ARG A 215 22.06 8.62 -33.95
CA ARG A 215 22.01 8.17 -35.36
C ARG A 215 21.40 9.22 -36.29
N GLU A 216 20.32 9.87 -35.88
CA GLU A 216 19.65 10.93 -36.66
C GLU A 216 20.58 12.16 -36.81
N GLU A 217 21.30 12.53 -35.76
CA GLU A 217 22.37 13.54 -35.74
C GLU A 217 23.56 13.12 -36.61
N ALA A 218 24.04 11.88 -36.52
CA ALA A 218 25.12 11.38 -37.39
C ALA A 218 24.72 11.32 -38.89
N ILE A 219 23.43 11.12 -39.20
CA ILE A 219 22.91 11.25 -40.57
C ILE A 219 22.90 12.71 -41.02
N ARG A 220 22.44 13.63 -40.15
CA ARG A 220 22.47 15.07 -40.43
C ARG A 220 23.89 15.60 -40.66
N ILE A 221 24.84 15.30 -39.78
CA ILE A 221 26.23 15.72 -39.90
C ILE A 221 26.82 15.21 -41.22
N LYS A 222 26.53 13.96 -41.63
CA LYS A 222 26.97 13.42 -42.93
C LYS A 222 26.32 14.13 -44.12
N ALA A 223 25.05 14.51 -44.03
CA ALA A 223 24.39 15.28 -45.09
C ALA A 223 24.94 16.73 -45.18
N GLU A 224 25.25 17.34 -44.04
CA GLU A 224 25.86 18.67 -43.94
C GLU A 224 27.32 18.64 -44.44
N GLU A 225 28.09 17.59 -44.14
CA GLU A 225 29.40 17.30 -44.74
C GLU A 225 29.31 17.07 -46.26
N GLU A 226 28.33 16.29 -46.74
CA GLU A 226 28.15 16.04 -48.17
C GLU A 226 27.81 17.34 -48.92
N LEU A 227 26.94 18.17 -48.34
CA LEU A 227 26.63 19.49 -48.86
C LEU A 227 27.86 20.41 -48.88
N ALA A 228 28.69 20.37 -47.82
CA ALA A 228 29.96 21.09 -47.77
C ALA A 228 30.97 20.60 -48.83
N ARG A 229 31.07 19.29 -49.06
CA ARG A 229 31.88 18.70 -50.14
C ARG A 229 31.40 19.14 -51.52
N LYS A 230 30.08 19.19 -51.76
CA LYS A 230 29.52 19.67 -53.03
C LYS A 230 29.79 21.18 -53.22
N ARG A 231 29.52 22.01 -52.21
CA ARG A 231 29.84 23.46 -52.19
C ARG A 231 31.32 23.75 -52.46
N SER A 232 32.22 23.02 -51.80
CA SER A 232 33.67 23.20 -51.94
C SER A 232 34.26 22.58 -53.21
N SER A 233 33.48 21.79 -53.97
CA SER A 233 33.90 21.22 -55.24
C SER A 233 34.03 22.30 -56.33
N LYS A 234 35.04 22.11 -57.20
CA LYS A 234 35.27 22.92 -58.40
C LYS A 234 35.13 21.96 -59.59
N PRO A 235 34.20 22.20 -60.53
CA PRO A 235 33.80 21.18 -61.49
C PRO A 235 34.68 21.07 -62.73
N TYR A 236 35.54 22.07 -63.00
CA TYR A 236 36.34 22.20 -64.23
C TYR A 236 37.81 22.62 -63.97
N THR A 237 38.40 22.21 -62.84
CA THR A 237 39.80 22.51 -62.49
C THR A 237 40.82 22.01 -63.51
N ASP A 238 40.48 20.92 -64.18
CA ASP A 238 41.40 20.13 -64.99
C ASP A 238 41.33 20.56 -66.47
N ASP A 239 40.20 21.17 -66.87
CA ASP A 239 39.89 21.65 -68.21
C ASP A 239 40.22 23.16 -68.37
N GLN A 240 41.47 23.58 -68.15
CA GLN A 240 41.83 25.01 -68.18
C GLN A 240 41.43 25.70 -69.49
N ALA A 241 41.70 25.08 -70.64
CA ALA A 241 41.31 25.61 -71.95
C ALA A 241 39.78 25.83 -72.13
N PHE A 242 38.94 25.12 -71.38
CA PHE A 242 37.48 25.36 -71.37
C PHE A 242 37.10 26.56 -70.48
N LEU A 243 37.82 26.79 -69.38
CA LEU A 243 37.65 28.01 -68.59
C LEU A 243 38.13 29.24 -69.36
N ASP A 244 39.21 29.12 -70.14
CA ASP A 244 39.72 30.19 -71.00
C ASP A 244 38.75 30.50 -72.17
N GLU A 245 38.22 29.46 -72.83
CA GLU A 245 37.14 29.57 -73.84
C GLU A 245 35.92 30.31 -73.30
N ILE A 246 35.42 29.90 -72.12
CA ILE A 246 34.27 30.51 -71.46
C ILE A 246 34.58 31.93 -70.97
N GLY A 247 35.81 32.21 -70.53
CA GLY A 247 36.27 33.54 -70.13
C GLY A 247 36.24 34.53 -71.30
N ALA A 248 36.72 34.12 -72.48
CA ALA A 248 36.67 34.94 -73.69
C ALA A 248 35.24 35.20 -74.19
N LEU A 249 34.35 34.22 -74.08
CA LEU A 249 32.92 34.40 -74.38
C LEU A 249 32.24 35.35 -73.38
N LEU A 250 32.55 35.24 -72.09
CA LEU A 250 32.05 36.13 -71.05
C LEU A 250 32.52 37.59 -71.25
N SER A 251 33.79 37.83 -71.61
CA SER A 251 34.28 39.18 -71.86
C SER A 251 33.65 39.81 -73.11
N ALA A 252 33.49 39.06 -74.19
CA ALA A 252 32.78 39.54 -75.38
C ALA A 252 31.31 39.88 -75.10
N GLU A 253 30.61 39.03 -74.34
CA GLU A 253 29.21 39.29 -73.93
C GLU A 253 29.11 40.50 -72.98
N LEU A 254 30.13 40.75 -72.14
CA LEU A 254 30.24 41.96 -71.30
C LEU A 254 30.36 43.21 -72.17
N GLU A 255 31.30 43.22 -73.12
CA GLU A 255 31.51 44.34 -74.04
C GLU A 255 30.24 44.68 -74.84
N ILE A 256 29.57 43.67 -75.39
CA ILE A 256 28.29 43.83 -76.10
C ILE A 256 27.20 44.39 -75.16
N THR A 257 27.08 43.84 -73.95
CA THR A 257 26.06 44.29 -72.98
C THR A 257 26.30 45.73 -72.53
N ASN A 258 27.55 46.13 -72.31
CA ASN A 258 27.89 47.51 -71.95
C ASN A 258 27.63 48.49 -73.12
N GLN A 259 27.93 48.10 -74.36
CA GLN A 259 27.59 48.90 -75.55
C GLN A 259 26.07 49.11 -75.66
N GLN A 260 25.27 48.09 -75.36
CA GLN A 260 23.80 48.19 -75.31
C GLN A 260 23.31 49.11 -74.18
N VAL A 261 23.92 49.05 -72.98
CA VAL A 261 23.60 49.97 -71.87
C VAL A 261 23.90 51.42 -72.28
N THR A 262 25.08 51.71 -72.84
CA THR A 262 25.41 53.06 -73.32
C THR A 262 24.48 53.56 -74.42
N ALA A 263 24.04 52.69 -75.34
CA ALA A 263 23.07 53.04 -76.37
C ALA A 263 21.70 53.41 -75.78
N LEU A 264 21.17 52.58 -74.86
CA LEU A 264 19.89 52.86 -74.18
C LEU A 264 19.96 54.11 -73.29
N ASP A 265 21.08 54.34 -72.60
CA ASP A 265 21.27 55.56 -71.82
C ASP A 265 21.28 56.80 -72.74
N SER A 266 21.97 56.76 -73.88
CA SER A 266 21.92 57.86 -74.86
C SER A 266 20.53 58.08 -75.46
N GLN A 267 19.74 57.03 -75.67
CA GLN A 267 18.34 57.14 -76.10
C GLN A 267 17.45 57.73 -75.00
N ALA A 268 17.71 57.41 -73.73
CA ALA A 268 16.97 57.95 -72.60
C ALA A 268 17.28 59.43 -72.32
N ASP A 269 18.48 59.88 -72.68
CA ASP A 269 18.90 61.29 -72.66
C ASP A 269 18.36 62.05 -73.87
N GLU A 270 18.32 61.45 -75.08
CA GLU A 270 17.67 62.00 -76.28
C GLU A 270 16.18 62.29 -76.02
N LEU A 271 15.44 61.32 -75.48
CA LEU A 271 14.04 61.47 -75.05
C LEU A 271 13.82 62.48 -73.91
N LEU A 272 14.87 62.86 -73.18
CA LEU A 272 14.81 63.94 -72.18
C LEU A 272 15.03 65.31 -72.84
N VAL A 273 15.98 65.41 -73.77
CA VAL A 273 16.26 66.63 -74.54
C VAL A 273 15.07 66.98 -75.45
N ASP A 274 14.42 66.00 -76.08
CA ASP A 274 13.19 66.22 -76.87
C ASP A 274 12.08 66.85 -76.00
N ARG A 275 11.87 66.34 -74.78
CA ARG A 275 10.89 66.88 -73.83
C ARG A 275 11.20 68.33 -73.45
N GLU A 276 12.47 68.63 -73.15
CA GLU A 276 12.93 69.99 -72.82
C GLU A 276 12.82 70.98 -73.98
N HIS A 277 12.87 70.52 -75.24
CA HIS A 277 12.56 71.36 -76.42
C HIS A 277 11.06 71.66 -76.55
N VAL A 278 10.18 70.71 -76.26
CA VAL A 278 8.72 70.89 -76.34
C VAL A 278 8.21 71.81 -75.22
N GLU A 279 8.78 71.74 -74.01
CA GLU A 279 8.38 72.58 -72.87
C GLU A 279 8.58 74.09 -73.08
N PHE A 280 9.41 74.50 -74.05
CA PHE A 280 9.69 75.92 -74.30
C PHE A 280 8.56 76.65 -75.06
N ASP A 281 7.78 75.94 -75.89
CA ASP A 281 6.87 76.56 -76.88
C ASP A 281 5.44 76.82 -76.34
N GLY A 282 5.32 77.05 -75.03
CA GLY A 282 4.19 77.75 -74.39
C GLY A 282 2.86 77.00 -74.25
N GLU A 283 2.59 75.95 -75.04
CA GLU A 283 1.39 75.13 -74.93
C GLU A 283 1.61 73.95 -73.96
N SER A 284 1.01 74.03 -72.77
CA SER A 284 1.21 73.07 -71.66
C SER A 284 0.47 71.73 -71.83
N ASN A 285 0.65 71.08 -72.98
CA ASN A 285 0.15 69.74 -73.24
C ASN A 285 1.06 68.70 -72.53
N MET A 286 0.56 68.12 -71.45
CA MET A 286 1.28 67.14 -70.63
C MET A 286 1.49 65.82 -71.40
N ASP A 287 2.63 65.69 -72.09
CA ASP A 287 2.97 64.44 -72.79
C ASP A 287 3.51 63.36 -71.85
N PHE A 288 2.57 62.61 -71.26
CA PHE A 288 2.87 61.39 -70.51
C PHE A 288 3.44 60.25 -71.40
N GLY A 289 3.44 60.39 -72.73
CA GLY A 289 3.95 59.38 -73.67
C GLY A 289 5.48 59.28 -73.64
N THR A 290 6.18 60.38 -73.94
CA THR A 290 7.66 60.41 -73.90
C THR A 290 8.23 60.13 -72.51
N ASP A 291 7.55 60.56 -71.44
CA ASP A 291 7.92 60.21 -70.06
C ASP A 291 7.88 58.69 -69.83
N PHE A 292 6.81 58.00 -70.29
CA PHE A 292 6.64 56.55 -70.16
C PHE A 292 7.61 55.75 -71.04
N ASP A 293 7.85 56.19 -72.28
CA ASP A 293 8.80 55.51 -73.16
C ASP A 293 10.25 55.65 -72.67
N ARG A 294 10.61 56.81 -72.10
CA ARG A 294 11.89 56.99 -71.41
C ARG A 294 12.00 56.11 -70.15
N GLU A 295 10.92 55.87 -69.42
CA GLU A 295 10.90 54.90 -68.32
C GLU A 295 11.11 53.46 -68.81
N GLN A 296 10.47 53.05 -69.93
CA GLN A 296 10.71 51.74 -70.54
C GLN A 296 12.16 51.54 -70.99
N VAL A 297 12.79 52.56 -71.58
CA VAL A 297 14.20 52.53 -71.99
C VAL A 297 15.12 52.39 -70.76
N LYS A 298 14.84 53.12 -69.68
CA LYS A 298 15.59 53.02 -68.42
C LYS A 298 15.44 51.66 -67.74
N GLU A 299 14.22 51.11 -67.67
CA GLU A 299 13.98 49.75 -67.14
C GLU A 299 14.71 48.70 -68.01
N HIS A 300 14.80 48.89 -69.33
CA HIS A 300 15.60 48.01 -70.19
C HIS A 300 17.10 48.14 -69.90
N ALA A 301 17.62 49.35 -69.71
CA ALA A 301 19.02 49.56 -69.34
C ALA A 301 19.36 48.92 -67.98
N GLU A 302 18.46 49.02 -66.99
CA GLU A 302 18.56 48.33 -65.69
C GLU A 302 18.62 46.81 -65.86
N ARG A 303 17.71 46.21 -66.63
CA ARG A 303 17.74 44.76 -66.95
C ARG A 303 19.04 44.31 -67.65
N LEU A 304 19.76 45.21 -68.32
CA LEU A 304 21.08 44.92 -68.90
C LEU A 304 22.24 45.17 -67.92
N ARG A 305 22.11 46.10 -66.98
CA ARG A 305 23.05 46.27 -65.86
C ARG A 305 23.04 45.05 -64.93
N ASP A 306 21.86 44.53 -64.58
CA ASP A 306 21.71 43.25 -63.87
C ASP A 306 22.46 42.11 -64.58
N LYS A 307 22.44 42.11 -65.91
CA LYS A 307 23.13 41.12 -66.76
C LYS A 307 24.65 41.34 -66.78
N SER A 308 25.14 42.57 -66.86
CA SER A 308 26.59 42.85 -66.83
C SER A 308 27.21 42.63 -65.44
N GLU A 309 26.47 42.87 -64.36
CA GLU A 309 26.85 42.44 -63.00
C GLU A 309 26.96 40.91 -62.92
N GLN A 310 25.96 40.18 -63.41
CA GLN A 310 26.02 38.71 -63.50
C GLN A 310 27.22 38.22 -64.32
N ILE A 311 27.51 38.81 -65.48
CA ILE A 311 28.69 38.46 -66.29
C ILE A 311 29.99 38.75 -65.52
N THR A 312 30.05 39.85 -64.78
CA THR A 312 31.21 40.22 -63.93
C THR A 312 31.44 39.20 -62.81
N ILE A 313 30.37 38.76 -62.13
CA ILE A 313 30.43 37.68 -61.12
C ILE A 313 30.89 36.36 -61.76
N ALA A 314 30.40 36.03 -62.95
CA ALA A 314 30.83 34.85 -63.69
C ALA A 314 32.33 34.89 -64.05
N LEU A 315 32.86 36.04 -64.48
CA LEU A 315 34.30 36.23 -64.72
C LEU A 315 35.15 36.04 -63.45
N GLN A 316 34.69 36.55 -62.30
CA GLN A 316 35.35 36.31 -61.00
C GLN A 316 35.39 34.82 -60.65
N LEU A 317 34.28 34.10 -60.83
CA LEU A 317 34.21 32.63 -60.61
C LEU A 317 35.07 31.83 -61.60
N VAL A 318 35.29 32.33 -62.82
CA VAL A 318 36.25 31.74 -63.79
C VAL A 318 37.69 31.93 -63.29
N ALA A 319 38.05 33.12 -62.81
CA ALA A 319 39.37 33.38 -62.22
C ALA A 319 39.64 32.51 -60.96
N GLU A 320 38.62 32.29 -60.12
CA GLU A 320 38.68 31.31 -59.01
C GLU A 320 38.73 29.84 -59.44
N ARG A 321 38.53 29.55 -60.74
CA ARG A 321 38.33 28.20 -61.30
C ARG A 321 37.15 27.45 -60.65
N SER A 322 36.15 28.18 -60.16
CA SER A 322 34.99 27.68 -59.43
C SER A 322 33.68 27.71 -60.24
N TYR A 323 33.70 28.35 -61.42
CA TYR A 323 32.59 28.45 -62.38
C TYR A 323 32.05 27.09 -62.87
N GLY A 324 30.81 27.08 -63.35
CA GLY A 324 30.12 25.88 -63.84
C GLY A 324 29.55 24.98 -62.73
N ARG A 325 29.47 25.45 -61.48
CA ARG A 325 28.76 24.82 -60.37
C ARG A 325 27.37 25.44 -60.24
N CYS A 326 26.33 24.64 -59.98
CA CYS A 326 24.98 25.13 -59.73
C CYS A 326 24.82 25.69 -58.30
N ASP A 327 24.27 26.88 -58.11
CA ASP A 327 24.16 27.50 -56.78
C ASP A 327 23.15 26.81 -55.83
N ASN A 328 22.18 26.09 -56.39
CA ASN A 328 21.13 25.42 -55.61
C ASN A 328 21.52 23.96 -55.26
N CYS A 329 21.84 23.13 -56.25
CA CYS A 329 22.19 21.72 -56.01
C CYS A 329 23.69 21.44 -55.88
N TYR A 330 24.56 22.40 -56.19
CA TYR A 330 26.03 22.28 -56.20
C TYR A 330 26.58 21.18 -57.13
N GLU A 331 25.77 20.74 -58.10
CA GLU A 331 26.18 19.83 -59.18
C GLU A 331 26.87 20.59 -60.33
N ARG A 332 27.51 19.84 -61.24
CA ARG A 332 28.19 20.40 -62.42
C ARG A 332 27.17 20.80 -63.48
N ILE A 333 27.22 22.04 -63.96
CA ILE A 333 26.42 22.51 -65.09
C ILE A 333 27.09 22.01 -66.39
N PRO A 334 26.39 21.30 -67.29
CA PRO A 334 27.03 20.66 -68.44
C PRO A 334 27.65 21.69 -69.40
N LYS A 335 28.83 21.35 -69.96
CA LYS A 335 29.64 22.25 -70.81
C LYS A 335 28.83 22.87 -71.96
N ASP A 336 27.94 22.11 -72.59
CA ASP A 336 27.14 22.57 -73.73
C ASP A 336 26.15 23.69 -73.35
N ARG A 337 25.62 23.65 -72.11
CA ARG A 337 24.76 24.73 -71.58
C ARG A 337 25.58 25.99 -71.29
N LEU A 338 26.79 25.84 -70.75
CA LEU A 338 27.69 26.95 -70.49
C LEU A 338 28.21 27.61 -71.78
N ARG A 339 28.29 26.86 -72.89
CA ARG A 339 28.60 27.39 -74.23
C ARG A 339 27.40 28.06 -74.91
N PHE A 340 26.18 27.53 -74.72
CA PHE A 340 24.99 28.01 -75.41
C PHE A 340 24.28 29.19 -74.71
N GLN A 341 24.34 29.28 -73.38
CA GLN A 341 23.69 30.35 -72.64
C GLN A 341 24.60 30.87 -71.52
N ILE A 342 25.00 32.13 -71.66
CA ILE A 342 25.91 32.84 -70.76
C ILE A 342 25.22 34.12 -70.28
N PRO A 343 25.32 34.51 -68.99
CA PRO A 343 25.84 33.72 -67.87
C PRO A 343 24.83 32.64 -67.41
N ALA A 344 25.31 31.59 -66.71
CA ALA A 344 24.43 30.51 -66.23
C ALA A 344 24.90 29.90 -64.89
N PHE A 345 24.21 30.27 -63.81
CA PHE A 345 24.49 29.81 -62.42
C PHE A 345 23.65 28.60 -61.95
N LEU A 346 22.66 28.18 -62.74
CA LEU A 346 21.78 27.06 -62.41
C LEU A 346 21.92 25.93 -63.44
N CYS A 347 21.87 24.68 -62.98
CA CYS A 347 21.76 23.53 -63.86
C CYS A 347 20.39 23.48 -64.58
N THR A 348 20.25 22.58 -65.56
CA THR A 348 19.00 22.37 -66.29
C THR A 348 17.84 22.04 -65.35
N SER A 349 18.03 21.10 -64.42
CA SER A 349 17.01 20.68 -63.46
C SER A 349 16.51 21.83 -62.58
N CYS A 350 17.42 22.62 -61.99
CA CYS A 350 17.02 23.71 -61.09
C CYS A 350 16.27 24.84 -61.81
N ARG A 351 16.63 25.17 -63.07
CA ARG A 351 15.92 26.17 -63.91
C ARG A 351 14.59 25.66 -64.51
N VAL A 352 14.11 24.50 -64.06
CA VAL A 352 12.74 23.99 -64.38
C VAL A 352 11.86 23.95 -63.12
N PHE A 353 12.44 24.13 -61.94
CA PHE A 353 11.74 24.22 -60.65
C PHE A 353 11.79 25.63 -60.02
N PHE A 354 12.51 26.55 -60.65
CA PHE A 354 12.56 28.00 -60.43
C PHE A 354 12.37 28.66 -61.80
#